data_AF-A0A9P6FDB8-F1
#
_entry.id   AF-A0A9P6FDB8-F1
#
_cell.length_a   1.000
_cell.length_b   1.000
_cell.length_c   1.000
_cell.angle_alpha   90.00
_cell.angle_beta   90.00
_cell.angle_gamma   90.00
#
_symmetry.space_group_name_H-M   'P 1'
#
loop_
_entity.id
_entity.type
_entity.pdbx_description
1 polymer ?
#
loop_
_entity_poly.entity_id
_entity_poly.type
_entity_poly.pdbx_seq_one_letter_code
_entity_poly.pdbx_strand_id
1 'polypeptide(L)'
;MSHHTTNIEEEETFAPIYANQEDFDPNDTVSSFLNTSYDPTRLHPLAGLGGGLDYLNLEDSDGLPGTQNGVVPSRGWSDDLTYGTGVAYITALSMGGAFGFYEGLRSSPSPAIKIRLNTVLNGMTRRGPFIGNSAGVMALMYNGVNGIIGKARGYHDPLNSIAAGAITGAVFKSTAGLRAAGSAGGVCAVAAGIWAFGREKFM
;
A
#
# COMPACT_ATOMS: atom_id res chain seq x y z
N MET A 1 -17.71 -55.44 -2.81
CA MET A 1 -16.27 -55.38 -3.10
C MET A 1 -15.90 -53.93 -3.36
N SER A 2 -15.06 -53.36 -2.49
CA SER A 2 -14.26 -52.12 -2.61
C SER A 2 -14.94 -50.81 -3.02
N HIS A 3 -15.20 -49.90 -2.09
CA HIS A 3 -14.26 -48.87 -1.57
C HIS A 3 -13.85 -47.83 -2.62
N HIS A 4 -14.40 -46.62 -2.52
CA HIS A 4 -13.64 -45.42 -2.87
C HIS A 4 -13.94 -44.33 -1.83
N THR A 5 -12.96 -44.17 -0.95
CA THR A 5 -12.94 -43.34 0.24
C THR A 5 -12.63 -41.90 -0.15
N THR A 6 -13.19 -40.98 0.61
CA THR A 6 -12.95 -39.53 0.62
C THR A 6 -11.47 -39.18 0.74
N ASN A 7 -10.97 -38.32 -0.14
CA ASN A 7 -9.68 -37.65 0.01
C ASN A 7 -9.77 -36.65 1.16
N ILE A 8 -9.16 -37.03 2.30
CA ILE A 8 -8.98 -36.19 3.47
C ILE A 8 -7.47 -35.98 3.61
N GLU A 9 -7.07 -34.72 3.44
CA GLU A 9 -5.95 -34.00 4.08
C GLU A 9 -4.57 -34.70 4.08
N GLU A 10 -3.69 -34.22 3.20
CA GLU A 10 -2.24 -34.36 3.34
C GLU A 10 -1.80 -33.54 4.56
N GLU A 11 -1.60 -34.22 5.69
CA GLU A 11 -0.87 -33.71 6.85
C GLU A 11 0.60 -33.53 6.43
N GLU A 12 1.03 -32.29 6.20
CA GLU A 12 2.45 -31.98 6.06
C GLU A 12 3.15 -32.32 7.38
N THR A 13 3.77 -33.48 7.38
CA THR A 13 4.66 -33.96 8.43
C THR A 13 5.86 -33.02 8.49
N PHE A 14 5.87 -32.18 9.52
CA PHE A 14 7.01 -31.34 9.88
C PHE A 14 8.23 -32.23 10.11
N ALA A 15 9.16 -32.26 9.16
CA ALA A 15 10.42 -32.97 9.32
C ALA A 15 11.23 -32.26 10.43
N PRO A 16 11.63 -32.95 11.51
CA PRO A 16 12.50 -32.34 12.50
C PRO A 16 13.84 -32.01 11.85
N ILE A 17 14.32 -30.78 12.06
CA ILE A 17 15.67 -30.38 11.71
C ILE A 17 16.62 -31.19 12.58
N TYR A 18 17.16 -32.28 12.03
CA TYR A 18 18.29 -32.95 12.63
C TYR A 18 19.50 -32.01 12.47
N ALA A 19 19.96 -31.47 13.60
CA ALA A 19 21.31 -30.92 13.68
C ALA A 19 22.28 -31.96 13.12
N ASN A 20 23.21 -31.53 12.28
CA ASN A 20 24.24 -32.38 11.68
C ASN A 20 24.78 -33.35 12.74
N GLN A 21 24.53 -34.64 12.56
CA GLN A 21 25.13 -35.67 13.39
C GLN A 21 26.60 -35.73 12.99
N GLU A 22 27.47 -35.14 13.82
CA GLU A 22 28.90 -35.40 13.73
C GLU A 22 29.13 -36.91 13.86
N ASP A 23 29.95 -37.45 12.97
CA ASP A 23 30.26 -38.88 12.86
C ASP A 23 30.62 -39.47 14.23
N PHE A 24 29.87 -40.48 14.66
CA PHE A 24 30.17 -41.24 15.87
C PHE A 24 31.29 -42.25 15.57
N ASP A 25 32.52 -41.97 15.99
CA ASP A 25 33.61 -42.96 16.00
C ASP A 25 33.50 -43.84 17.26
N PRO A 26 33.28 -45.16 17.13
CA PRO A 26 33.13 -46.06 18.28
C PRO A 26 34.40 -46.21 19.14
N ASN A 27 35.52 -45.60 18.75
CA ASN A 27 36.76 -45.57 19.55
C ASN A 27 36.89 -44.34 20.46
N ASP A 28 35.94 -43.40 20.41
CA ASP A 28 36.00 -42.22 21.27
C ASP A 28 35.75 -42.58 22.73
N THR A 29 36.78 -42.37 23.55
CA THR A 29 36.75 -42.69 24.98
C THR A 29 36.10 -41.54 25.75
N VAL A 30 35.43 -41.79 26.88
CA VAL A 30 34.84 -40.73 27.74
C VAL A 30 35.83 -39.59 28.08
N SER A 31 37.12 -39.90 28.06
CA SER A 31 38.23 -38.95 28.23
C SER A 31 38.36 -37.92 27.10
N SER A 32 38.04 -38.24 25.83
CA SER A 32 38.08 -37.30 24.71
C SER A 32 36.96 -36.26 24.79
N PHE A 33 35.80 -36.65 25.34
CA PHE A 33 34.69 -35.75 25.64
C PHE A 33 35.00 -34.76 26.78
N LEU A 34 35.79 -35.16 27.78
CA LEU A 34 36.14 -34.30 28.92
C LEU A 34 37.34 -33.38 28.66
N ASN A 35 38.17 -33.67 27.65
CA ASN A 35 39.37 -32.89 27.31
C ASN A 35 39.18 -31.91 26.14
N THR A 36 37.98 -31.80 25.58
CA THR A 36 37.69 -30.77 24.58
C THR A 36 37.50 -29.42 25.26
N SER A 37 38.36 -28.45 24.93
CA SER A 37 38.19 -27.06 25.36
C SER A 37 36.87 -26.52 24.80
N TYR A 38 35.87 -26.40 25.66
CA TYR A 38 34.55 -25.87 25.28
C TYR A 38 34.64 -24.36 25.05
N ASP A 39 34.29 -23.90 23.85
CA ASP A 39 34.19 -22.47 23.52
C ASP A 39 32.81 -21.92 23.96
N PRO A 40 32.74 -21.09 25.02
CA PRO A 40 31.47 -20.60 25.56
C PRO A 40 30.74 -19.64 24.62
N THR A 41 31.43 -19.10 23.59
CA THR A 41 30.80 -18.21 22.61
C THR A 41 29.82 -18.94 21.69
N ARG A 42 29.96 -20.27 21.56
CA ARG A 42 29.03 -21.13 20.79
C ARG A 42 27.81 -21.59 21.58
N LEU A 43 27.82 -21.41 22.90
CA LEU A 43 26.73 -21.79 23.80
C LEU A 43 25.71 -20.67 24.01
N HIS A 44 26.02 -19.44 23.58
CA HIS A 44 25.06 -18.36 23.65
C HIS A 44 24.01 -18.54 22.54
N PRO A 45 22.69 -18.37 22.79
CA PRO A 45 21.62 -18.52 21.80
C PRO A 45 21.70 -17.53 20.61
N LEU A 46 22.72 -16.66 20.58
CA LEU A 46 23.05 -15.77 19.46
C LEU A 46 24.26 -16.26 18.64
N ALA A 47 24.84 -17.41 18.96
CA ALA A 47 26.00 -17.98 18.25
C ALA A 47 25.69 -18.39 16.81
N GLY A 48 24.42 -18.61 16.48
CA GLY A 48 23.93 -18.85 15.12
C GLY A 48 23.57 -17.58 14.34
N LEU A 49 23.65 -16.40 14.97
CA LEU A 49 23.30 -15.11 14.34
C LEU A 49 24.43 -14.51 13.49
N GLY A 50 25.50 -15.27 13.22
CA GLY A 50 26.57 -14.88 12.31
C GLY A 50 26.32 -15.27 10.85
N GLY A 51 25.36 -16.17 10.60
CA GLY A 51 25.01 -16.67 9.25
C GLY A 51 23.55 -16.43 8.84
N GLY A 52 22.77 -15.70 9.65
CA GLY A 52 21.33 -15.53 9.50
C GLY A 52 20.87 -14.12 9.13
N LEU A 53 21.71 -13.33 8.44
CA LEU A 53 21.27 -12.12 7.74
C LEU A 53 20.98 -12.43 6.26
N ASP A 54 20.32 -13.55 6.02
CA ASP A 54 19.81 -13.93 4.69
C ASP A 54 18.69 -13.00 4.20
N TYR A 55 18.12 -12.19 5.10
CA TYR A 55 17.16 -11.16 4.75
C TYR A 55 17.79 -9.95 4.04
N LEU A 56 19.11 -9.76 4.10
CA LEU A 56 19.80 -8.69 3.37
C LEU A 56 20.56 -9.22 2.14
N ASN A 57 20.69 -10.53 2.01
CA ASN A 57 21.48 -11.20 0.97
C ASN A 57 20.65 -12.20 0.16
N LEU A 58 19.32 -12.05 0.17
CA LEU A 58 18.45 -12.77 -0.75
C LEU A 58 18.63 -12.16 -2.14
N GLU A 59 19.68 -12.63 -2.80
CA GLU A 59 20.00 -12.39 -4.20
C GLU A 59 18.78 -12.77 -5.04
N ASP A 60 18.15 -11.74 -5.62
CA ASP A 60 17.29 -11.74 -6.80
C ASP A 60 16.75 -13.11 -7.23
N SER A 61 15.93 -13.75 -6.38
CA SER A 61 15.18 -14.95 -6.77
C SER A 61 13.95 -14.53 -7.55
N ASP A 62 14.20 -14.21 -8.83
CA ASP A 62 13.27 -14.32 -9.93
C ASP A 62 12.48 -15.63 -9.80
N GLY A 63 11.19 -15.58 -9.43
CA GLY A 63 10.41 -16.83 -9.44
C GLY A 63 9.04 -16.92 -8.81
N LEU A 64 8.40 -15.86 -8.33
CA LEU A 64 6.98 -15.93 -7.92
C LEU A 64 6.13 -14.90 -8.67
N PRO A 65 5.24 -15.35 -9.60
CA PRO A 65 4.38 -14.45 -10.34
C PRO A 65 3.31 -13.87 -9.40
N GLY A 66 3.54 -12.67 -8.88
CA GLY A 66 2.57 -11.92 -8.08
C GLY A 66 3.15 -11.03 -6.98
N THR A 67 4.40 -11.27 -6.55
CA THR A 67 5.06 -10.46 -5.52
C THR A 67 6.17 -9.64 -6.16
N GLN A 68 5.80 -8.43 -6.58
CA GLN A 68 6.76 -7.44 -7.03
C GLN A 68 7.54 -6.90 -5.82
N ASN A 69 8.77 -7.41 -5.66
CA ASN A 69 9.98 -6.71 -5.20
C ASN A 69 10.03 -6.16 -3.75
N GLY A 70 10.85 -6.82 -2.92
CA GLY A 70 11.57 -6.18 -1.80
C GLY A 70 11.28 -6.74 -0.41
N VAL A 71 12.30 -6.73 0.46
CA VAL A 71 12.30 -7.10 1.91
C VAL A 71 11.48 -6.13 2.78
N VAL A 72 10.56 -5.40 2.18
CA VAL A 72 9.55 -4.60 2.84
C VAL A 72 8.23 -5.34 2.59
N PRO A 73 7.40 -5.63 3.61
CA PRO A 73 6.14 -6.33 3.40
C PRO A 73 5.42 -5.74 2.19
N SER A 74 5.19 -6.58 1.17
CA SER A 74 4.55 -6.20 -0.10
C SER A 74 3.50 -5.15 0.17
N ARG A 75 3.76 -3.89 -0.24
CA ARG A 75 2.82 -2.78 -0.06
C ARG A 75 1.51 -3.22 -0.69
N GLY A 76 0.57 -3.61 0.17
CA GLY A 76 -0.65 -4.25 -0.28
C GLY A 76 -1.44 -3.26 -1.14
N TRP A 77 -2.29 -3.77 -2.02
CA TRP A 77 -3.29 -2.95 -2.69
C TRP A 77 -4.13 -2.10 -1.70
N SER A 78 -4.32 -2.59 -0.47
CA SER A 78 -4.93 -1.86 0.64
C SER A 78 -4.06 -0.73 1.20
N ASP A 79 -2.74 -0.87 1.12
CA ASP A 79 -1.76 0.13 1.57
C ASP A 79 -1.79 1.33 0.63
N ASP A 80 -1.73 1.09 -0.68
CA ASP A 80 -1.83 2.13 -1.69
C ASP A 80 -3.22 2.78 -1.69
N LEU A 81 -4.28 2.02 -1.39
CA LEU A 81 -5.60 2.58 -1.21
C LEU A 81 -5.68 3.48 0.03
N THR A 82 -5.20 3.02 1.18
CA THR A 82 -5.31 3.78 2.44
C THR A 82 -4.43 5.02 2.42
N TYR A 83 -3.18 4.90 1.98
CA TYR A 83 -2.28 6.03 1.86
C TYR A 83 -2.68 6.96 0.71
N GLY A 84 -3.05 6.43 -0.45
CA GLY A 84 -3.47 7.24 -1.60
C GLY A 84 -4.75 8.03 -1.31
N THR A 85 -5.77 7.37 -0.75
CA THR A 85 -7.05 8.02 -0.42
C THR A 85 -6.93 8.91 0.81
N GLY A 86 -6.21 8.48 1.85
CA GLY A 86 -6.02 9.24 3.08
C GLY A 86 -5.23 10.52 2.85
N VAL A 87 -4.13 10.45 2.10
CA VAL A 87 -3.33 11.64 1.74
C VAL A 87 -4.14 12.57 0.85
N ALA A 88 -4.86 12.06 -0.15
CA ALA A 88 -5.73 12.88 -0.99
C ALA A 88 -6.84 13.57 -0.18
N TYR A 89 -7.47 12.84 0.74
CA TYR A 89 -8.52 13.37 1.62
C TYR A 89 -7.99 14.48 2.52
N ILE A 90 -6.89 14.24 3.23
CA ILE A 90 -6.30 15.24 4.15
C ILE A 90 -5.81 16.46 3.36
N THR A 91 -5.12 16.26 2.24
CA THR A 91 -4.64 17.37 1.39
C THR A 91 -5.79 18.23 0.89
N ALA A 92 -6.87 17.61 0.40
CA ALA A 92 -8.05 18.30 -0.06
C ALA A 92 -8.81 19.00 1.08
N LEU A 93 -8.88 18.37 2.26
CA LEU A 93 -9.49 18.94 3.46
C LEU A 93 -8.70 20.17 3.94
N SER A 94 -7.37 20.08 3.97
CA SER A 94 -6.49 21.20 4.34
C SER A 94 -6.64 22.36 3.35
N MET A 95 -6.66 22.08 2.05
CA MET A 95 -6.82 23.11 1.02
C MET A 95 -8.22 23.75 1.08
N GLY A 96 -9.29 22.94 1.22
CA GLY A 96 -10.66 23.41 1.36
C GLY A 96 -10.91 24.18 2.66
N GLY A 97 -10.26 23.75 3.74
CA GLY A 97 -10.26 24.43 5.04
C GLY A 97 -9.52 25.76 4.98
N ALA A 98 -8.35 25.83 4.35
CA ALA A 98 -7.61 27.07 4.15
C ALA A 98 -8.38 28.07 3.26
N PHE A 99 -9.06 27.59 2.22
CA PHE A 99 -9.93 28.43 1.41
C PHE A 99 -11.16 28.92 2.19
N GLY A 100 -11.77 28.05 2.99
CA GLY A 100 -12.86 28.41 3.92
C GLY A 100 -12.43 29.41 5.00
N PHE A 101 -11.20 29.30 5.50
CA PHE A 101 -10.57 30.25 6.41
C PHE A 101 -10.42 31.62 5.77
N TYR A 102 -9.80 31.67 4.58
CA TYR A 102 -9.56 32.92 3.86
C TYR A 102 -10.87 33.63 3.54
N GLU A 103 -11.86 32.90 3.05
CA GLU A 103 -13.17 33.49 2.79
C GLU A 103 -13.84 33.96 4.09
N GLY A 104 -13.80 33.15 5.14
CA GLY A 104 -14.39 33.50 6.43
C GLY A 104 -13.75 34.75 7.06
N LEU A 105 -12.45 34.96 6.84
CA LEU A 105 -11.74 36.17 7.26
C LEU A 105 -12.15 37.40 6.47
N ARG A 106 -12.43 37.24 5.16
CA ARG A 106 -12.82 38.32 4.25
C ARG A 106 -14.31 38.68 4.32
N SER A 107 -15.15 37.71 4.65
CA SER A 107 -16.62 37.84 4.70
C SER A 107 -17.15 38.27 6.06
N SER A 108 -16.28 38.51 7.04
CA SER A 108 -16.72 38.84 8.39
C SER A 108 -17.22 40.29 8.49
N PRO A 109 -18.46 40.52 8.93
CA PRO A 109 -19.07 41.85 8.98
C PRO A 109 -18.67 42.70 10.19
N SER A 110 -17.98 42.12 11.18
CA SER A 110 -17.63 42.79 12.44
C SER A 110 -16.15 42.66 12.78
N PRO A 111 -15.49 43.73 13.28
CA PRO A 111 -14.11 43.67 13.75
C PRO A 111 -13.95 42.88 15.05
N ALA A 112 -15.05 42.53 15.74
CA ALA A 112 -15.00 41.76 16.98
C ALA A 112 -14.52 40.33 16.72
N ILE A 113 -13.41 39.95 17.37
CA ILE A 113 -12.74 38.65 17.20
C ILE A 113 -13.70 37.48 17.44
N LYS A 114 -14.58 37.56 18.44
CA LYS A 114 -15.54 36.48 18.76
C LYS A 114 -16.54 36.21 17.63
N ILE A 115 -17.03 37.25 16.96
CA ILE A 115 -17.97 37.13 15.84
C ILE A 115 -17.22 36.65 14.59
N ARG A 116 -16.02 37.18 14.37
CA ARG A 116 -15.16 36.81 13.25
C ARG A 116 -14.74 35.33 13.28
N LEU A 117 -14.42 34.80 14.45
CA LEU A 117 -14.10 33.38 14.62
C LEU A 117 -15.29 32.48 14.26
N ASN A 118 -16.52 32.87 14.56
CA ASN A 118 -17.70 32.09 14.18
C ASN A 118 -17.87 32.05 12.65
N THR A 119 -17.77 33.20 11.98
CA THR A 119 -17.83 33.26 10.51
C THR A 119 -16.71 32.44 9.86
N VAL A 120 -15.50 32.53 10.39
CA VAL A 120 -14.34 31.77 9.94
C VAL A 120 -14.55 30.27 10.09
N LEU A 121 -14.95 29.82 11.28
CA LEU A 121 -15.16 28.41 11.55
C LEU A 121 -16.29 27.84 10.70
N ASN A 122 -17.39 28.58 10.55
CA ASN A 122 -18.50 28.20 9.67
C ASN A 122 -18.07 28.15 8.18
N GLY A 123 -17.14 29.02 7.77
CA GLY A 123 -16.54 28.99 6.44
C GLY A 123 -15.67 27.74 6.21
N MET A 124 -14.82 27.40 7.18
CA MET A 124 -13.99 26.18 7.14
C MET A 124 -14.83 24.91 7.11
N THR A 125 -15.80 24.77 8.00
CA THR A 125 -16.59 23.54 8.16
C THR A 125 -17.59 23.32 7.03
N ARG A 126 -18.01 24.38 6.32
CA ARG A 126 -18.86 24.25 5.13
C ARG A 126 -18.09 23.80 3.89
N ARG A 127 -16.90 24.35 3.65
CA ARG A 127 -16.12 24.11 2.41
C ARG A 127 -15.11 22.96 2.53
N GLY A 128 -14.51 22.78 3.71
CA GLY A 128 -13.50 21.74 3.94
C GLY A 128 -14.04 20.32 3.68
N PRO A 129 -15.05 19.84 4.42
CA PRO A 129 -15.58 18.48 4.26
C PRO A 129 -16.16 18.21 2.87
N PHE A 130 -16.77 19.20 2.22
CA PHE A 130 -17.30 19.03 0.87
C PHE A 130 -16.20 18.71 -0.15
N ILE A 131 -15.10 19.45 -0.11
CA ILE A 131 -13.94 19.26 -1.00
C ILE A 131 -13.18 17.98 -0.60
N GLY A 132 -12.96 17.75 0.70
CA GLY A 132 -12.29 16.57 1.23
C GLY A 132 -13.00 15.26 0.87
N ASN A 133 -14.30 15.14 1.20
CA ASN A 133 -15.09 13.94 0.92
C ASN A 133 -15.13 13.62 -0.59
N SER A 134 -15.31 14.65 -1.42
CA SER A 134 -15.34 14.47 -2.88
C SER A 134 -14.00 13.98 -3.43
N ALA A 135 -12.89 14.57 -2.98
CA ALA A 135 -11.55 14.18 -3.41
C ALA A 135 -11.16 12.77 -2.92
N GLY A 136 -11.53 12.41 -1.68
CA GLY A 136 -11.29 11.08 -1.12
C GLY A 136 -12.01 9.99 -1.92
N VAL A 137 -13.28 10.20 -2.28
CA VAL A 137 -14.05 9.26 -3.11
C VAL A 137 -13.45 9.14 -4.52
N MET A 138 -13.05 10.26 -5.12
CA MET A 138 -12.39 10.26 -6.43
C MET A 138 -11.07 9.47 -6.41
N ALA A 139 -10.24 9.66 -5.39
CA ALA A 139 -9.01 8.91 -5.21
C ALA A 139 -9.29 7.42 -5.00
N LEU A 140 -10.34 7.07 -4.24
CA LEU A 140 -10.71 5.67 -3.99
C LEU A 140 -11.16 5.00 -5.28
N MET A 141 -12.01 5.67 -6.05
CA MET A 141 -12.46 5.18 -7.34
C MET A 141 -11.31 5.05 -8.34
N TYR A 142 -10.38 6.01 -8.39
CA TYR A 142 -9.22 5.93 -9.29
C TYR A 142 -8.31 4.75 -8.95
N ASN A 143 -7.95 4.59 -7.68
CA ASN A 143 -7.11 3.46 -7.23
C ASN A 143 -7.82 2.11 -7.42
N GLY A 144 -9.13 2.04 -7.15
CA GLY A 144 -9.92 0.83 -7.39
C GLY A 144 -10.00 0.46 -8.87
N VAL A 145 -10.25 1.44 -9.75
CA VAL A 145 -10.28 1.24 -11.21
C VAL A 145 -8.90 0.83 -11.73
N ASN A 146 -7.83 1.49 -11.28
CA ASN A 146 -6.46 1.09 -11.64
C ASN A 146 -6.11 -0.32 -11.15
N GLY A 147 -6.52 -0.70 -9.94
CA GLY A 147 -6.28 -2.04 -9.40
C GLY A 147 -7.02 -3.14 -10.18
N ILE A 148 -8.27 -2.86 -10.60
CA ILE A 148 -9.06 -3.79 -11.44
C ILE A 148 -8.42 -3.93 -12.82
N ILE A 149 -8.04 -2.81 -13.45
CA ILE A 149 -7.46 -2.85 -14.80
C ILE A 149 -6.04 -3.45 -14.77
N GLY A 150 -5.26 -3.16 -13.73
CA GLY A 150 -3.93 -3.75 -13.52
C GLY A 150 -3.99 -5.27 -13.39
N LYS A 151 -4.95 -5.79 -12.62
CA LYS A 151 -5.19 -7.25 -12.51
C LYS A 151 -5.70 -7.88 -13.81
N ALA A 152 -6.46 -7.13 -14.61
CA ALA A 152 -7.05 -7.65 -15.85
C ALA A 152 -6.07 -7.63 -17.04
N ARG A 153 -5.09 -6.70 -17.08
CA ARG A 153 -4.29 -6.42 -18.29
C ARG A 153 -2.78 -6.63 -18.13
N GLY A 154 -2.24 -6.71 -16.90
CA GLY A 154 -0.83 -7.06 -16.67
C GLY A 154 0.23 -6.03 -17.17
N TYR A 155 -0.20 -4.89 -17.72
CA TYR A 155 0.66 -3.79 -18.20
C TYR A 155 0.13 -2.43 -17.72
N HIS A 156 1.02 -1.54 -17.27
CA HIS A 156 0.71 -0.20 -16.80
C HIS A 156 1.11 0.86 -17.83
N ASP A 157 0.24 1.11 -18.80
CA ASP A 157 0.49 2.14 -19.82
C ASP A 157 -0.04 3.52 -19.40
N PRO A 158 0.60 4.63 -19.83
CA PRO A 158 0.11 6.00 -19.63
C PRO A 158 -1.34 6.22 -20.11
N LEU A 159 -1.71 5.57 -21.21
CA LEU A 159 -3.08 5.58 -21.74
C LEU A 159 -4.07 4.92 -20.79
N ASN A 160 -3.64 3.93 -20.02
CA ASN A 160 -4.51 3.25 -19.06
C ASN A 160 -4.85 4.18 -17.89
N SER A 161 -3.88 4.97 -17.39
CA SER A 161 -4.13 5.95 -16.34
C SER A 161 -5.06 7.08 -16.81
N ILE A 162 -4.95 7.51 -18.07
CA ILE A 162 -5.85 8.50 -18.68
C ILE A 162 -7.27 7.94 -18.81
N ALA A 163 -7.41 6.71 -19.30
CA ALA A 163 -8.71 6.04 -19.43
C ALA A 163 -9.34 5.76 -18.06
N ALA A 164 -8.57 5.31 -17.08
CA ALA A 164 -9.01 5.11 -15.71
C ALA A 164 -9.50 6.42 -15.09
N GLY A 165 -8.73 7.52 -15.22
CA GLY A 165 -9.14 8.84 -14.78
C GLY A 165 -10.43 9.33 -15.45
N ALA A 166 -10.59 9.09 -16.75
CA ALA A 166 -11.80 9.42 -17.49
C ALA A 166 -13.03 8.65 -16.98
N ILE A 167 -12.88 7.35 -16.77
CA ILE A 167 -13.95 6.48 -16.26
C ILE A 167 -14.32 6.88 -14.83
N THR A 168 -13.33 7.07 -13.95
CA THR A 168 -13.56 7.52 -12.57
C THR A 168 -14.31 8.85 -12.54
N GLY A 169 -13.90 9.84 -13.33
CA GLY A 169 -14.58 11.13 -13.41
C GLY A 169 -16.01 11.03 -13.96
N ALA A 170 -16.21 10.19 -14.96
CA ALA A 170 -17.54 9.94 -15.54
C ALA A 170 -18.46 9.24 -14.54
N VAL A 171 -17.96 8.23 -13.81
CA VAL A 171 -18.73 7.50 -12.79
C VAL A 171 -19.09 8.41 -11.61
N PHE A 172 -18.14 9.20 -11.11
CA PHE A 172 -18.38 10.12 -9.98
C PHE A 172 -19.49 11.13 -10.27
N LYS A 173 -19.59 11.61 -11.51
CA LYS A 173 -20.59 12.61 -11.93
C LYS A 173 -21.77 12.03 -12.71
N SER A 174 -21.87 10.70 -12.83
CA SER A 174 -22.92 10.01 -13.57
C SER A 174 -24.33 10.33 -13.07
N THR A 175 -24.48 10.54 -11.76
CA THR A 175 -25.75 10.88 -11.09
C THR A 175 -26.26 12.29 -11.41
N ALA A 176 -25.41 13.17 -11.95
CA ALA A 176 -25.79 14.51 -12.38
C ALA A 176 -26.12 14.59 -13.89
N GLY A 177 -26.13 13.45 -14.60
CA GLY A 177 -26.51 13.32 -16.01
C GLY A 177 -25.33 13.15 -16.98
N LEU A 178 -25.64 12.72 -18.20
CA LEU A 178 -24.66 12.35 -19.23
C LEU A 178 -23.70 13.48 -19.61
N ARG A 179 -24.18 14.73 -19.68
CA ARG A 179 -23.34 15.90 -19.97
C ARG A 179 -22.33 16.16 -18.85
N ALA A 180 -22.78 16.06 -17.61
CA ALA A 180 -21.92 16.26 -16.44
C ALA A 180 -20.87 15.13 -16.33
N ALA A 181 -21.28 13.88 -16.58
CA ALA A 181 -20.40 12.73 -16.65
C ALA A 181 -19.32 12.89 -17.73
N GLY A 182 -19.71 13.30 -18.95
CA GLY A 182 -18.78 13.54 -20.05
C GLY A 182 -17.77 14.65 -19.72
N SER A 183 -18.23 15.79 -19.20
CA SER A 183 -17.33 16.88 -18.83
C SER A 183 -16.39 16.53 -17.67
N ALA A 184 -16.88 15.82 -16.66
CA ALA A 184 -16.07 15.41 -15.52
C ALA A 184 -15.03 14.36 -15.91
N GLY A 185 -15.42 13.39 -16.74
CA GLY A 185 -14.50 12.41 -17.32
C GLY A 185 -13.42 13.09 -18.17
N GLY A 186 -13.79 14.04 -19.04
CA GLY A 186 -12.82 14.80 -19.84
C GLY A 186 -11.82 15.60 -18.99
N VAL A 187 -12.28 16.30 -17.94
CA VAL A 187 -11.40 17.05 -17.03
C VAL A 187 -10.44 16.11 -16.30
N CYS A 188 -10.92 14.97 -15.81
CA CYS A 188 -10.08 13.99 -15.12
C CYS A 188 -9.08 13.32 -16.08
N ALA A 189 -9.47 13.07 -17.34
CA ALA A 189 -8.59 12.54 -18.37
C ALA A 189 -7.45 13.50 -18.71
N VAL A 190 -7.74 14.80 -18.84
CA VAL A 190 -6.73 15.83 -19.09
C VAL A 190 -5.77 15.94 -17.90
N ALA A 191 -6.30 15.95 -16.67
CA ALA A 191 -5.47 15.99 -15.46
C ALA A 191 -4.55 14.76 -15.36
N ALA A 192 -5.08 13.57 -15.62
CA ALA A 192 -4.30 12.33 -15.66
C ALA A 192 -3.27 12.33 -16.79
N GLY A 193 -3.60 12.90 -17.96
CA GLY A 193 -2.68 13.04 -19.08
C GLY A 193 -1.51 13.96 -18.77
N ILE A 194 -1.78 15.15 -18.20
CA ILE A 194 -0.73 16.07 -17.75
C ILE A 194 0.20 15.39 -16.75
N TRP A 195 -0.34 14.62 -15.81
CA TRP A 195 0.45 13.87 -14.84
C TRP A 195 1.31 12.78 -15.50
N ALA A 196 0.73 12.00 -16.42
CA ALA A 196 1.42 10.91 -17.09
C ALA A 196 2.57 11.41 -17.99
N PHE A 197 2.33 12.45 -18.80
CA PHE A 197 3.36 13.07 -19.63
C PHE A 197 4.41 13.82 -18.80
N GLY A 198 4.01 14.41 -17.67
CA GLY A 198 4.95 15.04 -16.74
C GLY A 198 5.93 14.04 -16.14
N ARG A 199 5.44 12.86 -15.76
CA ARG A 199 6.28 11.78 -15.22
C ARG A 199 7.30 11.27 -16.25
N GLU A 200 6.88 11.10 -17.50
CA GLU A 200 7.74 10.63 -18.60
C GLU A 200 8.83 11.64 -18.98
N LYS A 201 8.61 12.93 -18.71
CA LYS A 201 9.59 14.00 -19.02
C LYS A 201 10.65 14.22 -17.94
N PHE A 202 10.40 13.81 -16.70
CA PHE A 202 11.26 14.11 -15.55
C PHE A 202 12.04 12.90 -15.03
N MET A 203 11.83 11.72 -15.60
CA MET A 203 12.41 10.44 -15.19
C MET A 203 12.90 9.69 -16.41
#